data_AF-S8E946-F1
#
_entry.id   AF-S8E946-F1
#
_cell.length_a   1.000
_cell.length_b   1.000
_cell.length_c   1.000
_cell.angle_alpha   90.00
_cell.angle_beta   90.00
_cell.angle_gamma   90.00
#
_symmetry.space_group_name_H-M   'P 1'
#
loop_
_entity.id
_entity.type
_entity.pdbx_description
1 polymer ?
#
loop_
_entity_poly.entity_id
_entity_poly.type
_entity_poly.pdbx_seq_one_letter_code
_entity_poly.pdbx_strand_id
1 'polypeptide(L)'
;SLRRRMSISTARKQAEARELKHRVLTCLHKLSDRDTHAAAAAELEYVARNLTADSLPLFLSSISATDSSDKSPVRRQCIRLIAVLSEHHGNSLSPHLSKLLSAVVRRLRDPDSSVRSACVAASLSLASQLTSPSFSSITKPFLECLFIEQDPNTQCGAALCLAAIIEGSRDPDASGLRKLLPRLEKLVKCESYKAKPALLALIGSVAGVKGLISESGKNAIKNLILCVMEFLSSDDWAARKAAAEAMTKIAFTDKALLSDYKVSSLKSFESKRFDKVKAVRETMIQMIEAWKEIPDLPDDAASPPLESQPHSSK
;
A
#
# COMPACT_ATOMS: atom_id res chain seq x y z
N SER A 1 -19.17 -52.22 -9.68
CA SER A 1 -19.88 -51.32 -8.74
C SER A 1 -19.13 -49.99 -8.51
N LEU A 2 -17.84 -50.01 -8.14
CA LEU A 2 -17.03 -48.79 -7.90
C LEU A 2 -16.78 -47.91 -9.15
N ARG A 3 -16.38 -48.48 -10.30
CA ARG A 3 -16.14 -47.71 -11.54
C ARG A 3 -17.37 -46.91 -12.01
N ARG A 4 -18.58 -47.48 -11.91
CA ARG A 4 -19.83 -46.80 -12.28
C ARG A 4 -20.14 -45.63 -11.34
N ARG A 5 -19.92 -45.79 -10.03
CA ARG A 5 -20.07 -44.70 -9.04
C ARG A 5 -19.05 -43.57 -9.26
N MET A 6 -17.79 -43.90 -9.57
CA MET A 6 -16.77 -42.90 -9.92
C MET A 6 -17.10 -42.14 -11.22
N SER A 7 -17.62 -42.83 -12.23
CA SER A 7 -18.04 -42.20 -13.49
C SER A 7 -19.21 -41.24 -13.29
N ILE A 8 -20.20 -41.59 -12.48
CA ILE A 8 -21.36 -40.72 -12.16
C ILE A 8 -20.91 -39.49 -11.35
N SER A 9 -20.01 -39.68 -10.37
CA SER A 9 -19.43 -38.58 -9.60
C SER A 9 -18.65 -37.60 -10.47
N THR A 10 -17.88 -38.11 -11.44
CA THR A 10 -17.10 -37.28 -12.37
C THR A 10 -18.01 -36.49 -13.30
N ALA A 11 -19.05 -37.11 -13.85
CA ALA A 11 -20.03 -36.44 -14.71
C ALA A 11 -20.78 -35.32 -13.96
N ARG A 12 -21.14 -35.55 -12.69
CA ARG A 12 -21.78 -34.54 -11.85
C ARG A 12 -20.88 -33.34 -11.59
N LYS A 13 -19.62 -33.55 -11.19
CA LYS A 13 -18.65 -32.46 -11.00
C LYS A 13 -18.45 -31.63 -12.28
N GLN A 14 -18.44 -32.28 -13.44
CA GLN A 14 -18.33 -31.58 -14.73
C GLN A 14 -19.58 -30.74 -15.04
N ALA A 15 -20.78 -31.23 -14.71
CA ALA A 15 -22.02 -30.46 -14.89
C ALA A 15 -22.03 -29.21 -13.98
N GLU A 16 -21.70 -29.38 -12.70
CA GLU A 16 -21.61 -28.28 -11.72
C GLU A 16 -20.58 -27.22 -12.16
N ALA A 17 -19.42 -27.64 -12.68
CA ALA A 17 -18.41 -26.72 -13.20
C ALA A 17 -18.90 -25.94 -14.44
N ARG A 18 -19.65 -26.59 -15.34
CA ARG A 18 -20.25 -25.93 -16.53
C ARG A 18 -21.31 -24.91 -16.12
N GLU A 19 -22.17 -25.27 -15.17
CA GLU A 19 -23.20 -24.38 -14.64
C GLU A 19 -22.58 -23.15 -13.96
N LEU A 20 -21.57 -23.36 -13.09
CA LEU A 20 -20.82 -22.27 -12.47
C LEU A 20 -20.19 -21.36 -13.53
N LYS A 21 -19.54 -21.93 -14.54
CA LYS A 21 -18.93 -21.16 -15.63
C LYS A 21 -19.98 -20.32 -16.36
N HIS A 22 -21.11 -20.92 -16.73
CA HIS A 22 -22.18 -20.22 -17.43
C HIS A 22 -22.76 -19.07 -16.58
N ARG A 23 -22.99 -19.32 -15.29
CA ARG A 23 -23.48 -18.32 -14.33
C ARG A 23 -22.51 -17.13 -14.22
N VAL A 24 -21.22 -17.40 -14.03
CA VAL A 24 -20.18 -16.35 -13.94
C VAL A 24 -20.10 -15.52 -15.22
N LEU A 25 -20.06 -16.17 -16.39
CA LEU A 25 -19.99 -15.47 -17.68
C LEU A 25 -21.23 -14.61 -17.93
N THR A 26 -22.41 -15.10 -17.57
CA THR A 26 -23.65 -14.34 -17.68
C THR A 26 -23.61 -13.07 -16.83
N CYS A 27 -23.12 -13.15 -15.59
CA CYS A 27 -22.96 -11.96 -14.75
C CYS A 27 -21.89 -11.02 -15.30
N LEU A 28 -20.76 -11.53 -15.81
CA LEU A 28 -19.72 -10.69 -16.41
C LEU A 28 -20.25 -9.89 -17.60
N HIS A 29 -21.09 -10.48 -18.46
CA HIS A 29 -21.74 -9.73 -19.55
C HIS A 29 -22.67 -8.64 -19.01
N LYS A 30 -23.47 -8.94 -17.98
CA LYS A 30 -24.38 -7.99 -17.34
C LYS A 30 -23.67 -6.82 -16.66
N LEU A 31 -22.41 -6.98 -16.22
CA LEU A 31 -21.64 -5.86 -15.64
C LEU A 31 -21.45 -4.68 -16.62
N SER A 32 -21.58 -4.91 -17.93
CA SER A 32 -21.42 -3.88 -18.96
C SER A 32 -22.63 -2.96 -19.10
N ASP A 33 -23.77 -3.33 -18.54
CA ASP A 33 -25.01 -2.58 -18.61
C ASP A 33 -25.31 -1.94 -17.24
N ARG A 34 -25.68 -0.66 -17.25
CA ARG A 34 -25.84 0.13 -16.02
C ARG A 34 -26.93 -0.43 -15.12
N ASP A 35 -28.05 -0.85 -15.70
CA ASP A 35 -29.25 -1.22 -14.96
C ASP A 35 -29.12 -2.64 -14.39
N THR A 36 -28.31 -3.49 -15.04
CA THR A 36 -28.00 -4.84 -14.55
C THR A 36 -26.69 -4.95 -13.76
N HIS A 37 -25.86 -3.90 -13.72
CA HIS A 37 -24.55 -3.90 -13.08
C HIS A 37 -24.61 -4.29 -11.60
N ALA A 38 -25.45 -3.64 -10.81
CA ALA A 38 -25.49 -3.84 -9.36
C ALA A 38 -25.89 -5.27 -8.98
N ALA A 39 -26.91 -5.82 -9.64
CA ALA A 39 -27.35 -7.19 -9.43
C ALA A 39 -26.27 -8.20 -9.85
N ALA A 40 -25.63 -7.98 -11.00
CA ALA A 40 -24.55 -8.85 -11.48
C ALA A 40 -23.31 -8.81 -10.56
N ALA A 41 -22.95 -7.63 -10.05
CA ALA A 41 -21.85 -7.47 -9.11
C ALA A 41 -22.13 -8.20 -7.79
N ALA A 42 -23.31 -8.01 -7.21
CA ALA A 42 -23.72 -8.69 -5.97
C ALA A 42 -23.71 -10.21 -6.13
N GLU A 43 -24.21 -10.70 -7.26
CA GLU A 43 -24.23 -12.12 -7.58
C GLU A 43 -22.82 -12.71 -7.76
N LEU A 44 -21.92 -12.01 -8.45
CA LEU A 44 -20.53 -12.44 -8.59
C LEU A 44 -19.80 -12.49 -7.25
N GLU A 45 -20.06 -11.53 -6.36
CA GLU A 45 -19.51 -11.58 -5.01
C GLU A 45 -20.09 -12.73 -4.21
N TYR A 46 -21.41 -12.96 -4.27
CA TYR A 46 -22.03 -14.12 -3.63
C TYR A 46 -21.40 -15.43 -4.10
N VAL A 47 -21.20 -15.58 -5.41
CA VAL A 47 -20.47 -16.73 -5.97
C VAL A 47 -19.07 -16.80 -5.39
N ALA A 48 -18.29 -15.71 -5.44
CA ALA A 48 -16.91 -15.67 -4.97
C ALA A 48 -16.77 -16.09 -3.50
N ARG A 49 -17.71 -15.69 -2.62
CA ARG A 49 -17.72 -16.05 -1.20
C ARG A 49 -17.97 -17.54 -0.94
N ASN A 50 -18.73 -18.19 -1.82
CA ASN A 50 -19.20 -19.56 -1.62
C ASN A 50 -18.46 -20.59 -2.51
N LEU A 51 -17.32 -20.21 -3.10
CA LEU A 51 -16.51 -21.13 -3.89
C LEU A 51 -15.89 -22.22 -3.02
N THR A 52 -15.76 -23.41 -3.58
CA THR A 52 -14.89 -24.46 -3.04
C THR A 52 -13.49 -24.35 -3.66
N ALA A 53 -12.49 -24.93 -3.00
CA ALA A 53 -11.11 -24.94 -3.50
C ALA A 53 -11.00 -25.47 -4.96
N ASP A 54 -11.75 -26.51 -5.30
CA ASP A 54 -11.79 -27.11 -6.66
C ASP A 54 -12.34 -26.15 -7.73
N SER A 55 -13.16 -25.17 -7.34
CA SER A 55 -13.83 -24.23 -8.26
C SER A 55 -13.13 -22.88 -8.41
N LEU A 56 -12.20 -22.55 -7.49
CA LEU A 56 -11.38 -21.34 -7.56
C LEU A 56 -10.67 -21.16 -8.91
N PRO A 57 -9.96 -22.16 -9.48
CA PRO A 57 -9.23 -21.96 -10.73
C PRO A 57 -10.13 -21.53 -11.90
N LEU A 58 -11.34 -22.08 -11.95
CA LEU A 58 -12.33 -21.78 -12.97
C LEU A 58 -12.83 -20.33 -12.84
N PHE A 59 -13.22 -19.93 -11.63
CA PHE A 59 -13.68 -18.57 -11.35
C PHE A 59 -12.58 -17.54 -11.65
N LEU A 60 -11.36 -17.81 -11.18
CA LEU A 60 -10.18 -16.98 -11.42
C LEU A 60 -9.88 -16.84 -12.92
N SER A 61 -10.07 -17.91 -13.70
CA SER A 61 -9.91 -17.85 -15.14
C SER A 61 -10.91 -16.93 -15.82
N SER A 62 -12.17 -16.94 -15.38
CA SER A 62 -13.21 -16.09 -15.95
C SER A 62 -12.95 -14.61 -15.67
N ILE A 63 -12.63 -14.24 -14.42
CA ILE A 63 -12.39 -12.82 -14.08
C ILE A 63 -11.07 -12.28 -14.66
N SER A 64 -10.07 -13.16 -14.84
CA SER A 64 -8.78 -12.79 -15.44
C SER A 64 -8.79 -12.71 -16.96
N ALA A 65 -9.86 -13.17 -17.62
CA ALA A 65 -10.02 -13.13 -19.07
C ALA A 65 -10.35 -11.73 -19.59
N THR A 66 -10.71 -10.79 -18.71
CA THR A 66 -10.99 -9.42 -19.09
C THR A 66 -9.74 -8.71 -19.63
N ASP A 67 -9.92 -7.94 -20.69
CA ASP A 67 -8.88 -7.21 -21.38
C ASP A 67 -9.13 -5.69 -21.35
N SER A 68 -8.35 -4.92 -22.11
CA SER A 68 -8.48 -3.45 -22.17
C SER A 68 -9.70 -2.96 -22.95
N SER A 69 -10.32 -3.80 -23.79
CA SER A 69 -11.50 -3.48 -24.59
C SER A 69 -12.81 -3.59 -23.81
N ASP A 70 -12.84 -4.39 -22.74
CA ASP A 70 -13.98 -4.47 -21.82
C ASP A 70 -14.30 -3.11 -21.20
N LYS A 71 -15.57 -2.84 -20.87
CA LYS A 71 -15.94 -1.57 -20.21
C LYS A 71 -15.31 -1.45 -18.81
N SER A 72 -14.95 -0.24 -18.40
CA SER A 72 -14.30 0.01 -17.09
C SER A 72 -15.04 -0.59 -15.88
N PRO A 73 -16.39 -0.56 -15.78
CA PRO A 73 -17.09 -1.18 -14.66
C PRO A 73 -16.86 -2.70 -14.56
N VAL A 74 -16.69 -3.40 -15.69
CA VAL A 74 -16.38 -4.83 -15.74
C VAL A 74 -14.97 -5.08 -15.19
N ARG A 75 -13.97 -4.35 -15.71
CA ARG A 75 -12.57 -4.45 -15.29
C ARG A 75 -12.41 -4.14 -13.81
N ARG A 76 -13.08 -3.08 -13.33
CA ARG A 76 -13.10 -2.69 -11.91
C ARG A 76 -13.66 -3.79 -11.03
N GLN A 77 -14.81 -4.35 -11.39
CA GLN A 77 -15.44 -5.40 -10.59
C GLN A 77 -14.61 -6.69 -10.59
N CYS A 78 -13.96 -7.05 -11.71
CA CYS A 78 -13.06 -8.21 -11.75
C CYS A 78 -11.87 -8.06 -10.79
N ILE A 79 -11.27 -6.87 -10.70
CA ILE A 79 -10.22 -6.61 -9.72
C ILE A 79 -10.78 -6.59 -8.29
N ARG A 80 -11.96 -6.00 -8.06
CA ARG A 80 -12.60 -6.00 -6.75
C ARG A 80 -12.92 -7.40 -6.24
N LEU A 81 -13.26 -8.34 -7.12
CA LEU A 81 -13.48 -9.74 -6.76
C LEU A 81 -12.20 -10.41 -6.21
N ILE A 82 -11.00 -9.92 -6.54
CA ILE A 82 -9.75 -10.42 -5.93
C ILE A 82 -9.74 -10.14 -4.43
N ALA A 83 -10.16 -8.94 -4.00
CA ALA A 83 -10.26 -8.59 -2.58
C ALA A 83 -11.28 -9.48 -1.84
N VAL A 84 -12.45 -9.70 -2.46
CA VAL A 84 -13.48 -10.60 -1.91
C VAL A 84 -12.93 -12.02 -1.80
N LEU A 85 -12.20 -12.49 -2.80
CA LEU A 85 -11.59 -13.82 -2.74
C LEU A 85 -10.57 -13.91 -1.59
N SER A 86 -9.70 -12.91 -1.41
CA SER A 86 -8.70 -12.94 -0.33
C SER A 86 -9.33 -12.93 1.06
N GLU A 87 -10.37 -12.12 1.27
CA GLU A 87 -11.12 -12.05 2.53
C GLU A 87 -11.78 -13.38 2.91
N HIS A 88 -12.27 -14.14 1.93
CA HIS A 88 -13.06 -15.34 2.19
C HIS A 88 -12.27 -16.65 2.09
N HIS A 89 -11.18 -16.68 1.31
CA HIS A 89 -10.41 -17.91 1.05
C HIS A 89 -9.01 -17.89 1.64
N GLY A 90 -8.47 -16.72 2.01
CA GLY A 90 -7.17 -16.54 2.64
C GLY A 90 -6.06 -17.34 1.93
N ASN A 91 -5.33 -18.15 2.69
CA ASN A 91 -4.22 -18.97 2.20
C ASN A 91 -4.60 -20.03 1.15
N SER A 92 -5.89 -20.33 0.95
CA SER A 92 -6.32 -21.21 -0.14
C SER A 92 -6.02 -20.60 -1.53
N LEU A 93 -5.77 -19.28 -1.59
CA LEU A 93 -5.36 -18.59 -2.82
C LEU A 93 -3.87 -18.68 -3.12
N SER A 94 -3.03 -19.17 -2.19
CA SER A 94 -1.57 -19.24 -2.37
C SER A 94 -1.14 -19.89 -3.69
N PRO A 95 -1.73 -21.02 -4.14
CA PRO A 95 -1.39 -21.65 -5.42
C PRO A 95 -1.74 -20.79 -6.65
N HIS A 96 -2.56 -19.76 -6.47
CA HIS A 96 -3.06 -18.89 -7.53
C HIS A 96 -2.51 -17.46 -7.44
N LEU A 97 -1.66 -17.17 -6.45
CA LEU A 97 -1.19 -15.82 -6.18
C LEU A 97 -0.54 -15.17 -7.40
N SER A 98 0.31 -15.90 -8.14
CA SER A 98 0.97 -15.35 -9.34
C SER A 98 -0.03 -14.85 -10.38
N LYS A 99 -1.14 -15.58 -10.58
CA LYS A 99 -2.22 -15.18 -11.50
C LYS A 99 -2.97 -13.96 -10.99
N LEU A 100 -3.27 -13.92 -9.69
CA LEU A 100 -3.92 -12.79 -9.04
C LEU A 100 -3.08 -11.51 -9.15
N LEU A 101 -1.80 -11.59 -8.79
CA LEU A 101 -0.87 -10.46 -8.88
C LEU A 101 -0.68 -10.01 -10.34
N SER A 102 -0.59 -10.93 -11.30
CA SER A 102 -0.53 -10.58 -12.72
C SER A 102 -1.78 -9.81 -13.19
N ALA A 103 -2.97 -10.22 -12.73
CA ALA A 103 -4.21 -9.51 -13.04
C ALA A 103 -4.22 -8.09 -12.48
N VAL A 104 -3.76 -7.90 -11.24
CA VAL A 104 -3.61 -6.58 -10.60
C VAL A 104 -2.58 -5.72 -11.33
N VAL A 105 -1.36 -6.25 -11.56
CA VAL A 105 -0.26 -5.54 -12.22
C VAL A 105 -0.64 -5.06 -13.62
N ARG A 106 -1.36 -5.89 -14.39
CA ARG A 106 -1.85 -5.51 -15.74
C ARG A 106 -2.77 -4.30 -15.73
N ARG A 107 -3.45 -4.05 -14.60
CA ARG A 107 -4.42 -2.94 -14.44
C ARG A 107 -3.83 -1.70 -13.75
N LEU A 108 -2.55 -1.68 -13.41
CA LEU A 108 -1.91 -0.47 -12.88
C LEU A 108 -1.88 0.67 -13.90
N ARG A 109 -1.79 0.34 -15.20
CA ARG A 109 -1.84 1.29 -16.32
C ARG A 109 -3.25 1.60 -16.82
N ASP A 110 -4.29 1.09 -16.16
CA ASP A 110 -5.65 1.22 -16.65
C ASP A 110 -6.06 2.70 -16.75
N PRO A 111 -6.70 3.15 -17.85
CA PRO A 111 -7.04 4.56 -18.03
C PRO A 111 -8.03 5.06 -16.96
N ASP A 112 -8.90 4.16 -16.47
CA ASP A 112 -9.89 4.50 -15.45
C ASP A 112 -9.26 4.45 -14.06
N SER A 113 -9.25 5.61 -13.38
CA SER A 113 -8.69 5.71 -12.02
C SER A 113 -9.41 4.84 -11.01
N SER A 114 -10.70 4.54 -11.19
CA SER A 114 -11.45 3.67 -10.29
C SER A 114 -11.01 2.20 -10.40
N VAL A 115 -10.51 1.77 -11.57
CA VAL A 115 -9.88 0.45 -11.74
C VAL A 115 -8.51 0.43 -11.02
N ARG A 116 -7.72 1.49 -11.15
CA ARG A 116 -6.44 1.61 -10.44
C ARG A 116 -6.64 1.62 -8.92
N SER A 117 -7.65 2.32 -8.40
CA SER A 117 -7.99 2.28 -6.98
C SER A 117 -8.43 0.89 -6.51
N ALA A 118 -9.15 0.12 -7.34
CA ALA A 118 -9.48 -1.26 -7.03
C ALA A 118 -8.23 -2.16 -6.93
N CYS A 119 -7.17 -1.87 -7.70
CA CYS A 119 -5.89 -2.59 -7.60
C CYS A 119 -5.23 -2.40 -6.23
N VAL A 120 -5.29 -1.17 -5.69
CA VAL A 120 -4.77 -0.85 -4.35
C VAL A 120 -5.55 -1.61 -3.29
N ALA A 121 -6.89 -1.60 -3.35
CA ALA A 121 -7.74 -2.34 -2.42
C ALA A 121 -7.52 -3.86 -2.48
N ALA A 122 -7.37 -4.42 -3.68
CA ALA A 122 -7.05 -5.84 -3.85
C ALA A 122 -5.67 -6.18 -3.27
N SER A 123 -4.67 -5.32 -3.46
CA SER A 123 -3.32 -5.53 -2.93
C SER A 123 -3.29 -5.48 -1.40
N LEU A 124 -4.05 -4.55 -0.79
CA LEU A 124 -4.26 -4.48 0.66
C LEU A 124 -4.88 -5.79 1.17
N SER A 125 -6.00 -6.21 0.57
CA SER A 125 -6.75 -7.39 1.02
C SER A 125 -5.92 -8.68 0.87
N LEU A 126 -5.15 -8.81 -0.22
CA LEU A 126 -4.20 -9.92 -0.37
C LEU A 126 -3.15 -9.93 0.75
N ALA A 127 -2.52 -8.79 1.04
CA ALA A 127 -1.49 -8.71 2.08
C ALA A 127 -2.04 -8.96 3.50
N SER A 128 -3.27 -8.52 3.78
CA SER A 128 -3.91 -8.70 5.08
C SER A 128 -4.35 -10.13 5.37
N GLN A 129 -4.69 -10.89 4.33
CA GLN A 129 -5.34 -12.21 4.46
C GLN A 129 -4.41 -13.38 4.17
N LEU A 130 -3.35 -13.18 3.36
CA LEU A 130 -2.39 -14.23 3.05
C LEU A 130 -1.22 -14.15 4.04
N THR A 131 -1.07 -15.17 4.87
CA THR A 131 0.09 -15.34 5.77
C THR A 131 1.17 -16.23 5.17
N SER A 132 0.84 -16.94 4.10
CA SER A 132 1.76 -17.63 3.21
C SER A 132 1.22 -17.40 1.81
N PRO A 133 2.03 -16.99 0.81
CA PRO A 133 3.49 -16.93 0.77
C PRO A 133 4.10 -15.65 1.38
N SER A 134 5.44 -15.53 1.30
CA SER A 134 6.19 -14.44 1.93
C SER A 134 5.80 -13.04 1.43
N PHE A 135 6.03 -12.02 2.27
CA PHE A 135 5.92 -10.60 1.92
C PHE A 135 6.64 -10.24 0.61
N SER A 136 7.84 -10.80 0.41
CA SER A 136 8.63 -10.61 -0.82
C SER A 136 7.94 -11.17 -2.08
N SER A 137 7.16 -12.25 -1.95
CA SER A 137 6.42 -12.84 -3.07
C SER A 137 5.30 -11.93 -3.58
N ILE A 138 4.66 -11.19 -2.67
CA ILE A 138 3.58 -10.24 -3.01
C ILE A 138 4.17 -8.93 -3.57
N THR A 139 5.25 -8.43 -2.97
CA THR A 139 5.81 -7.12 -3.33
C THR A 139 6.65 -7.12 -4.61
N LYS A 140 7.31 -8.24 -4.97
CA LYS A 140 8.25 -8.31 -6.10
C LYS A 140 7.70 -7.76 -7.43
N PRO A 141 6.49 -8.17 -7.91
CA PRO A 141 5.98 -7.67 -9.20
C PRO A 141 5.77 -6.16 -9.22
N PHE A 142 5.38 -5.56 -8.08
CA PHE A 142 5.17 -4.12 -7.99
C PHE A 142 6.49 -3.36 -7.89
N LEU A 143 7.51 -3.92 -7.23
CA LEU A 143 8.85 -3.33 -7.21
C LEU A 143 9.47 -3.31 -8.62
N GLU A 144 9.27 -4.37 -9.41
CA GLU A 144 9.67 -4.40 -10.82
C GLU A 144 9.00 -3.27 -11.61
N CYS A 145 7.68 -3.12 -11.50
CA CYS A 145 6.97 -1.99 -12.13
C CYS A 145 7.47 -0.62 -11.64
N LEU A 146 7.71 -0.46 -10.34
CA LEU A 146 8.13 0.81 -9.74
C LEU A 146 9.47 1.31 -10.32
N PHE A 147 10.43 0.41 -10.54
CA PHE A 147 11.78 0.78 -10.96
C PHE A 147 12.01 0.73 -12.47
N ILE A 148 11.20 -0.03 -13.22
CA ILE A 148 11.44 -0.28 -14.66
C ILE A 148 10.50 0.57 -15.52
N GLU A 149 9.22 0.66 -15.16
CA GLU A 149 8.20 1.25 -16.00
C GLU A 149 8.30 2.78 -16.04
N GLN A 150 8.06 3.37 -17.22
CA GLN A 150 8.09 4.82 -17.43
C GLN A 150 6.68 5.44 -17.50
N ASP A 151 5.66 4.61 -17.64
CA ASP A 151 4.26 5.06 -17.66
C ASP A 151 3.85 5.61 -16.28
N PRO A 152 3.38 6.88 -16.18
CA PRO A 152 3.06 7.50 -14.90
C PRO A 152 1.94 6.77 -14.13
N ASN A 153 0.96 6.19 -14.83
CA ASN A 153 -0.12 5.44 -14.19
C ASN A 153 0.40 4.15 -13.55
N THR A 154 1.27 3.44 -14.26
CA THR A 154 1.92 2.22 -13.77
C THR A 154 2.80 2.53 -12.55
N GLN A 155 3.63 3.58 -12.61
CA GLN A 155 4.44 4.04 -11.49
C GLN A 155 3.58 4.39 -10.26
N CYS A 156 2.51 5.16 -10.47
CA CYS A 156 1.58 5.56 -9.42
C CYS A 156 0.89 4.34 -8.80
N GLY A 157 0.33 3.45 -9.63
CA GLY A 157 -0.35 2.24 -9.18
C GLY A 157 0.59 1.30 -8.42
N ALA A 158 1.82 1.11 -8.90
CA ALA A 158 2.82 0.27 -8.25
C ALA A 158 3.19 0.81 -6.85
N ALA A 159 3.46 2.12 -6.75
CA ALA A 159 3.79 2.75 -5.48
C ALA A 159 2.64 2.65 -4.46
N LEU A 160 1.40 2.94 -4.88
CA LEU A 160 0.23 2.86 -3.99
C LEU A 160 -0.11 1.42 -3.59
N CYS A 161 0.03 0.45 -4.50
CA CYS A 161 -0.17 -0.97 -4.16
C CYS A 161 0.89 -1.45 -3.17
N LEU A 162 2.17 -1.05 -3.33
CA LEU A 162 3.22 -1.37 -2.36
C LEU A 162 2.94 -0.76 -0.98
N ALA A 163 2.49 0.50 -0.93
CA ALA A 163 2.11 1.16 0.31
C ALA A 163 0.99 0.38 1.02
N ALA A 164 -0.05 -0.01 0.27
CA ALA A 164 -1.15 -0.82 0.76
C ALA A 164 -0.72 -2.22 1.22
N ILE A 165 0.21 -2.86 0.51
CA ILE A 165 0.75 -4.17 0.92
C ILE A 165 1.50 -4.05 2.25
N ILE A 166 2.32 -3.02 2.42
CA ILE A 166 3.04 -2.77 3.70
C ILE A 166 2.04 -2.56 4.84
N GLU A 167 1.00 -1.75 4.62
CA GLU A 167 -0.01 -1.44 5.64
C GLU A 167 -0.92 -2.63 5.98
N GLY A 168 -1.21 -3.50 5.02
CA GLY A 168 -1.99 -4.72 5.25
C GLY A 168 -1.19 -5.86 5.88
N SER A 169 0.14 -5.85 5.72
CA SER A 169 0.99 -6.95 6.18
C SER A 169 1.09 -6.97 7.71
N ARG A 170 0.88 -8.15 8.31
CA ARG A 170 1.04 -8.34 9.77
C ARG A 170 2.49 -8.24 10.22
N ASP A 171 3.42 -8.72 9.38
CA ASP A 171 4.86 -8.72 9.65
C ASP A 171 5.62 -8.36 8.36
N PRO A 172 5.64 -7.06 7.98
CA PRO A 172 6.39 -6.61 6.81
C PRO A 172 7.90 -6.80 7.04
N ASP A 173 8.64 -7.16 5.98
CA ASP A 173 10.10 -7.39 6.04
C ASP A 173 10.87 -6.07 6.27
N ALA A 174 11.01 -5.67 7.54
CA ALA A 174 11.69 -4.43 7.93
C ALA A 174 13.14 -4.37 7.42
N SER A 175 13.83 -5.52 7.34
CA SER A 175 15.22 -5.58 6.86
C SER A 175 15.31 -5.30 5.36
N GLY A 176 14.45 -5.94 4.57
CA GLY A 176 14.32 -5.69 3.14
C GLY A 176 13.91 -4.26 2.84
N LEU A 177 12.92 -3.74 3.57
CA LEU A 177 12.43 -2.38 3.43
C LEU A 177 13.49 -1.32 3.79
N ARG A 178 14.30 -1.57 4.83
CA ARG A 178 15.42 -0.69 5.19
C ARG A 178 16.45 -0.60 4.06
N LYS A 179 16.74 -1.72 3.38
CA LYS A 179 17.64 -1.74 2.20
C LYS A 179 17.03 -1.06 0.97
N LEU A 180 15.70 -1.07 0.88
CA LEU A 180 14.96 -0.43 -0.22
C LEU A 180 14.90 1.10 -0.08
N LEU A 181 14.82 1.61 1.16
CA LEU A 181 14.58 3.03 1.43
C LEU A 181 15.52 4.00 0.68
N PRO A 182 16.87 3.82 0.67
CA PRO A 182 17.76 4.72 -0.07
C PRO A 182 17.49 4.74 -1.59
N ARG A 183 16.99 3.63 -2.15
CA ARG A 183 16.61 3.56 -3.57
C ARG A 183 15.34 4.34 -3.84
N LEU A 184 14.38 4.35 -2.90
CA LEU A 184 13.16 5.15 -3.01
C LEU A 184 13.46 6.64 -2.88
N GLU A 185 14.32 7.02 -1.93
CA GLU A 185 14.80 8.41 -1.75
C GLU A 185 15.49 8.92 -3.02
N LYS A 186 16.35 8.09 -3.64
CA LYS A 186 16.97 8.44 -4.93
C LYS A 186 15.95 8.57 -6.05
N LEU A 187 14.98 7.66 -6.10
CA LEU A 187 13.97 7.62 -7.16
C LEU A 187 13.02 8.82 -7.10
N VAL A 188 12.58 9.23 -5.90
CA VAL A 188 11.63 10.36 -5.75
C VAL A 188 12.25 11.70 -6.14
N LYS A 189 13.57 11.84 -5.99
CA LYS A 189 14.35 13.01 -6.43
C LYS A 189 14.69 13.00 -7.92
N CYS A 190 14.34 11.93 -8.65
CA CYS A 190 14.62 11.83 -10.07
C CYS A 190 13.58 12.63 -10.88
N GLU A 191 14.03 13.57 -11.71
CA GLU A 191 13.15 14.42 -12.52
C GLU A 191 12.38 13.68 -13.63
N SER A 192 12.91 12.53 -14.08
CA SER A 192 12.19 11.66 -15.02
C SER A 192 11.05 10.89 -14.34
N TYR A 193 11.11 10.69 -13.02
CA TYR A 193 10.07 9.98 -12.29
C TYR A 193 8.85 10.88 -12.07
N LYS A 194 7.68 10.47 -12.58
CA LYS A 194 6.50 11.34 -12.65
C LYS A 194 5.54 11.16 -11.48
N ALA A 195 5.46 9.96 -10.90
CA ALA A 195 4.54 9.64 -9.81
C ALA A 195 5.07 10.02 -8.42
N LYS A 196 5.68 11.21 -8.26
CA LYS A 196 6.31 11.66 -7.00
C LYS A 196 5.34 11.60 -5.78
N PRO A 197 4.06 12.03 -5.87
CA PRO A 197 3.14 11.94 -4.73
C PRO A 197 2.91 10.50 -4.24
N ALA A 198 2.73 9.55 -5.16
CA ALA A 198 2.50 8.15 -4.81
C ALA A 198 3.76 7.50 -4.20
N LEU A 199 4.94 7.86 -4.71
CA LEU A 199 6.20 7.38 -4.14
C LEU A 199 6.48 7.95 -2.74
N LEU A 200 6.10 9.19 -2.47
CA LEU A 200 6.15 9.76 -1.12
C LEU A 200 5.21 9.03 -0.16
N ALA A 201 4.00 8.66 -0.61
CA ALA A 201 3.08 7.85 0.19
C ALA A 201 3.70 6.48 0.54
N LEU A 202 4.35 5.81 -0.43
CA LEU A 202 5.11 4.58 -0.19
C LEU A 202 6.25 4.78 0.81
N ILE A 203 7.05 5.84 0.66
CA ILE A 203 8.13 6.17 1.60
C ILE A 203 7.58 6.34 3.02
N GLY A 204 6.44 7.03 3.18
CA GLY A 204 5.75 7.16 4.47
C GLY A 204 5.30 5.82 5.05
N SER A 205 4.74 4.92 4.24
CA SER A 205 4.33 3.58 4.70
C SER A 205 5.54 2.72 5.09
N VAL A 206 6.65 2.81 4.35
CA VAL A 206 7.92 2.17 4.73
C VAL A 206 8.41 2.71 6.07
N ALA A 207 8.44 4.04 6.24
CA ALA A 207 8.89 4.70 7.46
C ALA A 207 8.11 4.26 8.70
N GLY A 208 6.79 4.04 8.57
CA GLY A 208 5.92 3.59 9.65
C GLY A 208 6.11 2.13 10.08
N VAL A 209 6.95 1.34 9.39
CA VAL A 209 7.18 -0.06 9.77
C VAL A 209 7.99 -0.14 11.07
N LYS A 210 7.44 -0.84 12.07
CA LYS A 210 8.10 -1.06 13.36
C LYS A 210 9.44 -1.77 13.16
N GLY A 211 10.48 -1.27 13.83
CA GLY A 211 11.83 -1.83 13.74
C GLY A 211 12.57 -1.52 12.43
N LEU A 212 12.00 -0.71 11.52
CA LEU A 212 12.71 -0.24 10.34
C LEU A 212 13.96 0.56 10.73
N ILE A 213 13.83 1.47 11.69
CA ILE A 213 14.91 2.35 12.15
C ILE A 213 15.43 1.78 13.47
N SER A 214 16.69 1.34 13.48
CA SER A 214 17.40 0.89 14.69
C SER A 214 18.21 2.04 15.30
N GLU A 215 18.73 1.87 16.52
CA GLU A 215 19.61 2.86 17.16
C GLU A 215 20.85 3.21 16.32
N SER A 216 21.38 2.24 15.57
CA SER A 216 22.47 2.45 14.58
C SER A 216 22.03 3.20 13.31
N GLY A 217 20.74 3.48 13.16
CA GLY A 217 20.09 4.08 12.00
C GLY A 217 19.88 5.59 12.07
N LYS A 218 20.53 6.31 13.00
CA LYS A 218 20.40 7.78 13.14
C LYS A 218 20.59 8.54 11.82
N ASN A 219 21.53 8.11 10.98
CA ASN A 219 21.76 8.71 9.66
C ASN A 219 20.63 8.40 8.68
N ALA A 220 20.00 7.22 8.77
CA ALA A 220 18.90 6.84 7.90
C ALA A 220 17.65 7.68 8.19
N ILE A 221 17.29 7.86 9.48
CA ILE A 221 16.15 8.73 9.84
C ILE A 221 16.40 10.18 9.45
N LYS A 222 17.62 10.69 9.66
CA LYS A 222 18.01 12.04 9.23
C LYS A 222 17.82 12.22 7.72
N ASN A 223 18.36 11.31 6.92
CA ASN A 223 18.27 11.38 5.46
C ASN A 223 16.82 11.30 4.98
N LEU A 224 16.01 10.43 5.60
CA LEU A 224 14.59 10.32 5.32
C LEU A 224 13.85 11.62 5.62
N ILE A 225 14.04 12.21 6.81
CA ILE A 225 13.43 13.50 7.18
C ILE A 225 13.82 14.57 6.16
N LEU A 226 15.12 14.72 5.87
CA LEU A 226 15.59 15.73 4.92
C LEU A 226 15.02 15.50 3.51
N CYS A 227 14.96 14.23 3.07
CA CYS A 227 14.40 13.86 1.77
C CYS A 227 12.92 14.25 1.67
N VAL A 228 12.09 13.90 2.66
CA VAL A 228 10.66 14.20 2.63
C VAL A 228 10.41 15.70 2.82
N MET A 229 11.21 16.38 3.65
CA MET A 229 11.06 17.81 3.95
C MET A 229 11.22 18.69 2.72
N GLU A 230 12.10 18.31 1.80
CA GLU A 230 12.30 18.98 0.51
C GLU A 230 10.98 19.09 -0.29
N PHE A 231 10.16 18.04 -0.28
CA PHE A 231 8.90 17.98 -1.02
C PHE A 231 7.75 18.78 -0.39
N LEU A 232 7.89 19.25 0.86
CA LEU A 232 6.92 20.20 1.45
C LEU A 232 6.92 21.55 0.70
N SER A 233 7.93 21.82 -0.13
CA SER A 233 8.04 23.01 -0.97
C SER A 233 7.85 22.72 -2.47
N SER A 234 7.40 21.52 -2.83
CA SER A 234 7.16 21.14 -4.24
C SER A 234 6.09 22.03 -4.89
N ASP A 235 6.24 22.32 -6.19
CA ASP A 235 5.22 23.03 -6.97
C ASP A 235 3.92 22.23 -7.09
N ASP A 236 4.04 20.90 -7.19
CA ASP A 236 2.90 19.97 -7.15
C ASP A 236 2.30 19.90 -5.74
N TRP A 237 1.04 20.32 -5.62
CA TRP A 237 0.30 20.29 -4.36
C TRP A 237 0.08 18.87 -3.83
N ALA A 238 -0.04 17.88 -4.72
CA ALA A 238 -0.22 16.49 -4.32
C ALA A 238 1.06 15.94 -3.69
N ALA A 239 2.23 16.34 -4.20
CA ALA A 239 3.52 16.00 -3.60
C ALA A 239 3.70 16.67 -2.22
N ARG A 240 3.30 17.95 -2.07
CA ARG A 240 3.32 18.62 -0.75
C ARG A 240 2.43 17.91 0.26
N LYS A 241 1.22 17.51 -0.14
CA LYS A 241 0.30 16.74 0.71
C LYS A 241 0.90 15.39 1.10
N ALA A 242 1.40 14.62 0.13
CA ALA A 242 1.97 13.30 0.39
C ALA A 242 3.24 13.38 1.28
N ALA A 243 4.06 14.42 1.12
CA ALA A 243 5.20 14.68 1.99
C ALA A 243 4.77 14.96 3.44
N ALA A 244 3.73 15.78 3.63
CA ALA A 244 3.17 16.04 4.95
C ALA A 244 2.59 14.77 5.60
N GLU A 245 1.87 13.94 4.83
CA GLU A 245 1.37 12.63 5.31
C GLU A 245 2.51 11.68 5.69
N ALA A 246 3.58 11.64 4.89
CA ALA A 246 4.76 10.84 5.20
C ALA A 246 5.47 11.32 6.48
N MET A 247 5.59 12.64 6.67
CA MET A 247 6.10 13.21 7.92
C MET A 247 5.22 12.88 9.13
N THR A 248 3.90 12.92 8.97
CA THR A 248 2.98 12.47 10.01
C THR A 248 3.23 11.02 10.39
N LYS A 249 3.38 10.12 9.43
CA LYS A 249 3.73 8.70 9.70
C LYS A 249 5.07 8.56 10.40
N ILE A 250 6.08 9.35 10.02
CA ILE A 250 7.39 9.38 10.69
C ILE A 250 7.24 9.77 12.17
N ALA A 251 6.38 10.73 12.52
CA ALA A 251 6.17 11.16 13.91
C ALA A 251 5.67 10.04 14.85
N PHE A 252 5.04 9.00 14.29
CA PHE A 252 4.56 7.83 15.03
C PHE A 252 5.57 6.69 15.11
N THR A 253 6.79 6.89 14.59
CA THR A 253 7.90 5.94 14.78
C THR A 253 8.54 6.12 16.17
N ASP A 254 9.75 5.57 16.38
CA ASP A 254 10.44 5.69 17.67
C ASP A 254 10.75 7.15 17.99
N LYS A 255 9.94 7.72 18.90
CA LYS A 255 9.99 9.14 19.25
C LYS A 255 11.34 9.56 19.84
N ALA A 256 12.08 8.65 20.48
CA ALA A 256 13.39 8.96 21.05
C ALA A 256 14.43 9.29 19.95
N LEU A 257 14.32 8.65 18.79
CA LEU A 257 15.19 8.93 17.64
C LEU A 257 14.86 10.25 16.94
N LEU A 258 13.67 10.81 17.18
CA LEU A 258 13.19 12.02 16.55
C LEU A 258 13.44 13.29 17.35
N SER A 259 13.70 13.18 18.67
CA SER A 259 13.92 14.33 19.56
C SER A 259 15.02 15.27 19.04
N ASP A 260 16.13 14.72 18.52
CA ASP A 260 17.24 15.46 17.89
C ASP A 260 16.79 16.34 16.70
N TYR A 261 15.69 15.98 16.04
CA TYR A 261 15.20 16.62 14.81
C TYR A 261 13.94 17.45 15.01
N LYS A 262 13.28 17.35 16.16
CA LYS A 262 11.97 17.97 16.43
C LYS A 262 11.98 19.48 16.19
N VAL A 263 12.89 20.20 16.86
CA VAL A 263 12.92 21.68 16.85
C VAL A 263 13.17 22.23 15.45
N SER A 264 14.16 21.69 14.74
CA SER A 264 14.50 22.13 13.38
C SER A 264 13.40 21.80 12.36
N SER A 265 12.75 20.65 12.52
CA SER A 265 11.63 20.23 11.67
C SER A 265 10.38 21.09 11.90
N LEU A 266 9.98 21.32 13.16
CA LEU A 266 8.84 22.17 13.49
C LEU A 266 9.00 23.60 12.97
N LYS A 267 10.19 24.19 13.12
CA LYS A 267 10.47 25.52 12.55
C LYS A 267 10.21 25.55 11.04
N SER A 268 10.64 24.51 10.33
CA SER A 268 10.43 24.38 8.89
C SER A 268 8.95 24.19 8.55
N PHE A 269 8.24 23.34 9.29
CA PHE A 269 6.82 23.07 9.08
C PHE A 269 5.93 24.28 9.32
N GLU A 270 6.17 25.04 10.38
CA GLU A 270 5.38 26.23 10.70
C GLU A 270 5.50 27.29 9.59
N SER A 271 6.67 27.42 8.94
CA SER A 271 6.84 28.28 7.76
C SER A 271 6.01 27.86 6.54
N LYS A 272 5.52 26.61 6.52
CA LYS A 272 4.75 26.00 5.43
C LYS A 272 3.30 25.72 5.80
N ARG A 273 2.87 26.09 7.02
CA ARG A 273 1.50 25.84 7.54
C ARG A 273 0.41 26.47 6.66
N PHE A 274 0.71 27.62 6.05
CA PHE A 274 -0.22 28.34 5.20
C PHE A 274 -0.03 28.00 3.71
N ASP A 275 -0.62 26.88 3.29
CA ASP A 275 -0.70 26.51 1.87
C ASP A 275 -1.91 27.15 1.16
N LYS A 276 -1.79 27.39 -0.15
CA LYS A 276 -2.91 27.87 -0.98
C LYS A 276 -4.03 26.83 -1.13
N VAL A 277 -3.71 25.54 -1.08
CA VAL A 277 -4.66 24.44 -1.23
C VAL A 277 -5.17 24.01 0.15
N LYS A 278 -6.49 23.99 0.33
CA LYS A 278 -7.15 23.62 1.60
C LYS A 278 -6.71 22.23 2.11
N ALA A 279 -6.74 21.21 1.26
CA ALA A 279 -6.36 19.86 1.66
C ALA A 279 -4.90 19.75 2.14
N VAL A 280 -3.98 20.53 1.54
CA VAL A 280 -2.58 20.59 1.98
C VAL A 280 -2.48 21.28 3.34
N ARG A 281 -3.19 22.40 3.55
CA ARG A 281 -3.23 23.08 4.85
C ARG A 281 -3.68 22.16 5.97
N GLU A 282 -4.79 21.46 5.78
CA GLU A 282 -5.34 20.54 6.79
C GLU A 282 -4.33 19.45 7.14
N THR A 283 -3.65 18.90 6.12
CA THR A 283 -2.62 17.86 6.32
C THR A 283 -1.37 18.42 7.01
N MET A 284 -0.91 19.63 6.65
CA MET A 284 0.21 20.30 7.32
C MET A 284 -0.07 20.58 8.80
N ILE A 285 -1.31 20.97 9.13
CA ILE A 285 -1.73 21.19 10.51
C ILE A 285 -1.64 19.89 11.31
N GLN A 286 -2.20 18.79 10.78
CA GLN A 286 -2.13 17.47 11.40
C GLN A 286 -0.69 16.99 11.59
N MET A 287 0.18 17.22 10.59
CA MET A 287 1.60 16.90 10.69
C MET A 287 2.28 17.70 11.81
N ILE A 288 2.05 19.01 11.89
CA ILE A 288 2.61 19.87 12.94
C ILE A 288 2.15 19.40 14.33
N GLU A 289 0.87 19.08 14.49
CA GLU A 289 0.32 18.53 15.74
C GLU A 289 0.99 17.22 16.12
N ALA A 290 1.12 16.27 15.18
CA ALA A 290 1.78 14.99 15.44
C ALA A 290 3.26 15.16 15.87
N TRP A 291 3.98 16.11 15.28
CA TRP A 291 5.39 16.38 15.63
C TRP A 291 5.57 17.13 16.95
N LYS A 292 4.56 17.89 17.41
CA LYS A 292 4.58 18.52 18.75
C LYS A 292 4.57 17.48 19.87
N GLU A 293 3.95 16.32 19.63
CA GLU A 293 3.86 15.18 20.57
C GLU A 293 5.16 14.36 20.70
N ILE A 294 6.23 14.71 20.00
CA ILE A 294 7.56 14.07 20.15
C ILE A 294 8.21 14.67 21.42
N PRO A 295 8.84 13.88 22.31
CA PRO A 295 9.53 14.39 23.48
C PRO A 295 10.66 15.34 23.09
N ASP A 296 10.84 16.40 23.86
CA ASP A 296 12.05 17.22 23.76
C ASP A 296 13.27 16.44 24.26
N LEU A 297 14.46 16.85 23.82
CA LEU A 297 15.68 16.28 24.37
C LEU A 297 15.72 16.57 25.87
N PRO A 298 16.10 15.59 26.71
CA PRO A 298 16.38 15.88 28.11
C PRO A 298 17.46 16.96 28.18
N ASP A 299 17.24 17.99 28.99
CA ASP A 299 18.20 19.07 29.24
C ASP A 299 19.46 18.50 29.91
N ASP A 300 20.45 18.11 29.11
CA ASP A 300 21.80 17.82 29.57
C ASP A 300 22.57 19.14 29.78
N ALA A 301 22.07 20.02 30.67
CA ALA A 301 22.81 21.18 31.19
C ALA A 301 22.12 21.89 32.38
N ALA A 302 21.62 21.18 33.38
CA ALA A 302 21.67 21.76 34.73
C ALA A 302 23.13 21.70 35.18
N SER A 303 23.89 22.76 34.91
CA SER A 303 25.26 22.93 35.43
C SER A 303 25.23 22.64 36.94
N PRO A 304 26.12 21.80 37.49
CA PRO A 304 26.12 21.56 38.93
C PRO A 304 26.35 22.89 39.65
N PRO A 305 25.68 23.13 40.81
CA PRO A 305 25.90 24.36 41.57
C PRO A 305 27.39 24.45 41.92
N LEU A 306 27.99 25.62 41.65
CA LEU A 306 29.32 25.95 42.15
C LEU A 306 29.33 25.78 43.68
N GLU A 307 29.96 24.71 44.16
CA GLU A 307 30.33 24.58 45.57
C GLU A 307 31.26 25.74 45.92
N SER A 308 30.72 26.74 46.63
CA SER A 308 31.50 27.76 47.30
C SER A 308 32.36 27.09 48.36
N GLN A 309 33.68 27.08 48.16
CA GLN A 309 34.64 26.61 49.18
C GLN A 309 34.48 27.38 50.49
N PRO A 310 34.71 26.73 51.64
CA PRO A 310 34.59 27.36 52.94
C PRO A 310 35.77 28.33 53.16
N HIS A 311 35.45 29.59 53.41
CA HIS A 311 36.42 30.54 53.95
C HIS A 311 36.83 30.09 55.36
N SER A 312 38.03 29.53 55.45
CA SER A 312 38.82 29.54 56.67
C SER A 312 39.06 31.00 57.09
N SER A 313 38.73 31.32 58.34
CA SER A 313 39.30 32.47 59.03
C SER A 313 39.60 32.08 60.48
N LYS A 314 40.75 32.57 60.91
CA LYS A 314 41.49 32.31 62.14
C LYS A 314 40.71 32.56 63.42
#